data_AF-A0AAD6MJ84-F1
#
_entry.id   AF-A0AAD6MJ84-F1
#
_cell.length_a   1.000
_cell.length_b   1.000
_cell.length_c   1.000
_cell.angle_alpha   90.00
_cell.angle_beta   90.00
_cell.angle_gamma   90.00
#
_symmetry.space_group_name_H-M   'P 1'
#
loop_
_entity.id
_entity.type
_entity.pdbx_description
1 polymer ?
#
loop_
_entity_poly.entity_id
_entity_poly.type
_entity_poly.pdbx_seq_one_letter_code
_entity_poly.pdbx_strand_id
1 'polypeptide(L)'
;MAGKNHVFLIATLLSLLVSSVVAHGGKQVGVTYDERSLIINGKRELLFSGSIHYPRSTPDMWPELILKAKRGGLNVIQTYVFWNIHEPEQGKFNFEGPYDLVKFIKTIGENGMFATLRLGPFIQAEWNHGYDSAPCLLSSDHFIFYFATSVYLYLSYTLFSM
;
A
#
# COMPACT_ATOMS: atom_id res chain seq x y z
N MET A 1 -31.29 20.45 -49.05
CA MET A 1 -31.28 19.58 -47.85
C MET A 1 -29.87 19.25 -47.32
N ALA A 2 -28.81 20.00 -47.67
CA ALA A 2 -27.44 19.70 -47.24
C ALA A 2 -27.01 20.36 -45.90
N GLY A 3 -27.66 21.46 -45.48
CA GLY A 3 -27.23 22.22 -44.29
C GLY A 3 -27.55 21.60 -42.93
N LYS A 4 -28.55 20.72 -42.83
CA LYS A 4 -28.96 20.10 -41.55
C LYS A 4 -27.95 19.06 -41.04
N ASN A 5 -27.18 18.44 -41.93
CA ASN A 5 -26.22 17.39 -41.58
C ASN A 5 -24.98 17.96 -40.90
N HIS A 6 -24.53 19.16 -41.31
CA HIS A 6 -23.39 19.84 -40.70
C HIS A 6 -23.71 20.32 -39.28
N VAL A 7 -24.93 20.79 -39.02
CA VAL A 7 -25.35 21.21 -37.67
C VAL A 7 -25.38 20.03 -36.70
N PHE A 8 -25.87 18.86 -37.14
CA PHE A 8 -25.85 17.64 -36.33
C PHE A 8 -24.44 17.15 -36.02
N LEU A 9 -23.54 17.17 -37.02
CA LEU A 9 -22.14 16.80 -36.86
C LEU A 9 -21.39 17.72 -35.90
N ILE A 10 -21.65 19.03 -35.97
CA ILE A 10 -21.05 20.01 -35.07
C ILE A 10 -21.56 19.78 -33.63
N ALA A 11 -22.86 19.51 -33.46
CA ALA A 11 -23.44 19.24 -32.15
C ALA A 11 -22.89 17.96 -31.49
N THR A 12 -22.66 16.88 -32.26
CA THR A 12 -22.05 15.65 -31.72
C THR A 12 -20.56 15.81 -31.43
N LEU A 13 -19.82 16.57 -32.24
CA LEU A 13 -18.42 16.91 -31.95
C LEU A 13 -18.30 17.77 -30.68
N LEU A 14 -19.20 18.73 -30.50
CA LEU A 14 -19.26 19.55 -29.29
C LEU A 14 -19.62 18.71 -28.05
N SER A 15 -20.57 17.78 -28.14
CA SER A 15 -20.92 16.92 -26.99
C SER A 15 -19.78 15.96 -26.61
N LEU A 16 -19.03 15.45 -27.60
CA LEU A 16 -17.81 14.65 -27.39
C LEU A 16 -16.70 15.46 -26.72
N LEU A 17 -16.50 16.72 -27.14
CA LEU A 17 -15.51 17.63 -26.54
C LEU A 17 -15.87 18.04 -25.11
N VAL A 18 -17.15 18.31 -24.81
CA VAL A 18 -17.57 18.60 -23.43
C VAL A 18 -17.35 17.38 -22.53
N SER A 19 -17.65 16.18 -23.02
CA SER A 19 -17.45 14.93 -22.27
C SER A 19 -15.98 14.67 -21.94
N SER A 20 -15.04 14.97 -22.85
CA SER A 20 -13.61 14.77 -22.63
C SER A 20 -12.99 15.77 -21.65
N VAL A 21 -13.53 17.00 -21.59
CA VAL A 21 -13.14 18.03 -20.62
C VAL A 21 -13.63 17.68 -19.21
N VAL A 22 -14.87 17.18 -19.08
CA VAL A 22 -15.41 16.74 -17.78
C VAL A 22 -14.66 15.49 -17.25
N ALA A 23 -14.20 14.62 -18.15
CA ALA A 23 -13.37 13.47 -17.78
C ALA A 23 -11.94 13.84 -17.33
N HIS A 24 -11.49 15.07 -17.57
CA HIS A 24 -10.15 15.56 -17.18
C HIS A 24 -10.11 16.22 -15.79
N GLY A 25 -11.12 15.98 -14.94
CA GLY A 25 -11.00 16.27 -13.50
C GLY A 25 -9.74 15.59 -12.97
N GLY A 26 -8.74 16.38 -12.56
CA GLY A 26 -7.41 15.89 -12.21
C GLY A 26 -7.48 14.69 -11.27
N LYS A 27 -6.67 13.65 -11.55
CA LYS A 27 -6.60 12.44 -10.72
C LYS A 27 -6.31 12.86 -9.28
N GLN A 28 -7.32 12.79 -8.41
CA GLN A 28 -7.10 13.05 -6.99
C GLN A 28 -6.20 11.94 -6.47
N VAL A 29 -5.04 12.31 -5.95
CA VAL A 29 -4.07 11.39 -5.34
C VAL A 29 -4.08 11.66 -3.85
N GLY A 30 -4.45 10.66 -3.06
CA GLY A 30 -4.45 10.79 -1.60
C GLY A 30 -5.38 9.82 -0.89
N VAL A 31 -5.19 9.73 0.43
CA VAL A 31 -6.04 8.97 1.35
C VAL A 31 -6.69 9.97 2.31
N THR A 32 -8.01 9.96 2.37
CA THR A 32 -8.81 10.75 3.31
C THR A 32 -9.89 9.85 3.91
N TYR A 33 -10.73 10.39 4.78
CA TYR A 33 -11.82 9.63 5.40
C TYR A 33 -12.96 10.55 5.81
N ASP A 34 -14.13 9.95 6.02
CA ASP A 34 -15.25 10.57 6.71
C ASP A 34 -15.91 9.58 7.66
N GLU A 35 -17.09 9.93 8.17
CA GLU A 35 -17.87 9.11 9.12
C GLU A 35 -18.24 7.71 8.58
N ARG A 36 -18.15 7.48 7.26
CA ARG A 36 -18.60 6.24 6.63
C ARG A 36 -17.46 5.37 6.14
N SER A 37 -16.40 5.95 5.59
CA SER A 37 -15.36 5.16 4.95
C SER A 37 -14.04 5.90 4.79
N LEU A 38 -13.00 5.11 4.50
CA LEU A 38 -11.81 5.62 3.82
C LEU A 38 -12.16 6.01 2.38
N ILE A 39 -11.51 7.06 1.90
CA ILE A 39 -11.63 7.58 0.54
C ILE A 39 -10.22 7.59 -0.05
N ILE A 40 -9.98 6.72 -1.02
CA ILE A 40 -8.69 6.57 -1.68
C ILE A 40 -8.83 7.09 -3.11
N ASN A 41 -8.05 8.10 -3.46
CA ASN A 41 -8.09 8.77 -4.76
C ASN A 41 -9.50 9.23 -5.17
N GLY A 42 -10.25 9.80 -4.22
CA GLY A 42 -11.62 10.27 -4.43
C GLY A 42 -12.68 9.16 -4.48
N LYS A 43 -12.30 7.88 -4.40
CA LYS A 43 -13.22 6.74 -4.37
C LYS A 43 -13.37 6.19 -2.94
N ARG A 44 -14.61 5.97 -2.51
CA ARG A 44 -14.88 5.27 -1.25
C ARG A 44 -14.47 3.81 -1.38
N GLU A 45 -13.67 3.34 -0.43
CA GLU A 45 -13.18 1.96 -0.42
C GLU A 45 -13.58 1.27 0.88
N LEU A 46 -14.11 0.07 0.75
CA LEU A 46 -14.31 -0.84 1.87
C LEU A 46 -13.10 -1.76 1.93
N LEU A 47 -12.34 -1.69 3.03
CA LEU A 47 -11.08 -2.43 3.17
C LEU A 47 -11.29 -3.77 3.87
N PHE A 48 -10.99 -4.85 3.15
CA PHE A 48 -10.89 -6.21 3.66
C PHE A 48 -9.42 -6.60 3.71
N SER A 49 -8.89 -6.69 4.93
CA SER A 49 -7.48 -6.94 5.17
C SER A 49 -7.20 -8.36 5.62
N GLY A 50 -6.11 -8.94 5.12
CA GLY A 50 -5.51 -10.16 5.65
C GLY A 50 -4.02 -9.97 5.90
N SER A 51 -3.49 -10.68 6.90
CA SER A 51 -2.08 -10.58 7.28
C SER A 51 -1.20 -11.58 6.53
N ILE A 52 -0.13 -11.10 5.92
CA ILE A 52 0.96 -11.91 5.35
C ILE A 52 2.27 -11.29 5.84
N HIS A 53 3.06 -12.04 6.60
CA HIS A 53 4.36 -11.57 7.09
C HIS A 53 5.45 -12.06 6.13
N TYR A 54 6.01 -11.17 5.33
CA TYR A 54 7.00 -11.52 4.29
C TYR A 54 8.21 -12.32 4.82
N PRO A 55 8.74 -12.13 6.06
CA PRO A 55 9.86 -12.95 6.53
C PRO A 55 9.50 -14.40 6.82
N ARG A 56 8.21 -14.75 6.82
CA ARG A 56 7.72 -16.13 7.06
C ARG A 56 7.55 -16.95 5.78
N SER A 57 7.89 -16.39 4.63
CA SER A 57 7.84 -17.05 3.32
C SER A 57 8.98 -16.55 2.44
N THR A 58 9.31 -17.29 1.37
CA THR A 58 10.37 -16.87 0.46
C THR A 58 9.84 -15.85 -0.55
N PRO A 59 10.73 -15.01 -1.13
CA PRO A 59 10.34 -14.05 -2.17
C PRO A 59 9.57 -14.66 -3.34
N ASP A 60 9.85 -15.91 -3.69
CA ASP A 60 9.19 -16.62 -4.79
C ASP A 60 7.75 -17.04 -4.45
N MET A 61 7.42 -17.18 -3.15
CA MET A 61 6.07 -17.51 -2.69
C MET A 61 5.15 -16.29 -2.62
N TRP A 62 5.70 -15.08 -2.47
CA TRP A 62 4.89 -13.87 -2.23
C TRP A 62 3.83 -13.60 -3.31
N PRO A 63 4.12 -13.69 -4.62
CA PRO A 63 3.12 -13.45 -5.65
C PRO A 63 1.92 -14.38 -5.54
N GLU A 64 2.15 -15.67 -5.27
CA GLU A 64 1.08 -16.65 -5.14
C GLU A 64 0.24 -16.43 -3.88
N LEU A 65 0.88 -16.11 -2.75
CA LEU A 65 0.19 -15.82 -1.48
C LEU A 65 -0.71 -14.59 -1.62
N ILE A 66 -0.21 -13.51 -2.22
CA ILE A 66 -0.95 -12.27 -2.48
C ILE A 66 -2.11 -12.54 -3.44
N LEU A 67 -1.88 -13.32 -4.50
CA LEU A 67 -2.93 -13.67 -5.46
C LEU A 67 -4.04 -14.52 -4.81
N LYS A 68 -3.70 -15.46 -3.94
CA LYS A 68 -4.67 -16.25 -3.17
C LYS A 68 -5.51 -15.35 -2.24
N ALA A 69 -4.86 -14.43 -1.52
CA ALA A 69 -5.55 -13.44 -0.69
C ALA A 69 -6.54 -12.60 -1.50
N LYS A 70 -6.11 -12.10 -2.67
CA LYS A 70 -6.97 -11.35 -3.60
C LYS A 70 -8.17 -12.17 -4.07
N ARG A 71 -7.96 -13.43 -4.48
CA ARG A 71 -9.04 -14.35 -4.89
C ARG A 71 -10.01 -14.65 -3.74
N GLY A 72 -9.53 -14.62 -2.50
CA GLY A 72 -10.35 -14.71 -1.28
C GLY A 72 -11.17 -13.45 -0.96
N GLY A 73 -11.10 -12.41 -1.79
CA GLY A 73 -11.87 -11.17 -1.61
C GLY A 73 -11.16 -10.08 -0.81
N LEU A 74 -9.90 -10.30 -0.43
CA LEU A 74 -9.11 -9.26 0.23
C LEU A 74 -8.66 -8.20 -0.79
N ASN A 75 -8.60 -6.95 -0.34
CA ASN A 75 -8.04 -5.83 -1.10
C ASN A 75 -6.91 -5.11 -0.34
N VAL A 76 -6.60 -5.53 0.89
CA VAL A 76 -5.46 -5.03 1.67
C VAL A 76 -4.61 -6.20 2.19
N ILE A 77 -3.31 -6.12 1.99
CA ILE A 77 -2.34 -6.97 2.70
C ILE A 77 -1.75 -6.18 3.87
N GLN A 78 -1.86 -6.75 5.07
CA GLN A 78 -1.22 -6.24 6.27
C GLN A 78 0.07 -7.02 6.53
N THR A 79 1.15 -6.32 6.88
CA THR A 79 2.38 -6.97 7.33
C THR A 79 3.00 -6.21 8.49
N TYR A 80 3.58 -6.96 9.44
CA TYR A 80 4.57 -6.40 10.34
C TYR A 80 5.90 -6.19 9.62
N VAL A 81 6.69 -5.23 10.11
CA VAL A 81 8.09 -5.06 9.74
C VAL A 81 8.95 -5.47 10.93
N PHE A 82 9.77 -6.51 10.70
CA PHE A 82 10.55 -7.18 11.75
C PHE A 82 11.84 -6.41 11.97
N TRP A 83 11.79 -5.38 12.81
CA TRP A 83 12.88 -4.42 12.94
C TRP A 83 14.21 -5.05 13.36
N ASN A 84 14.17 -6.08 14.21
CA ASN A 84 15.37 -6.83 14.64
C ASN A 84 16.14 -7.46 13.47
N ILE A 85 15.47 -7.78 12.37
CA ILE A 85 16.09 -8.32 11.16
C ILE A 85 16.59 -7.19 10.25
N HIS A 86 15.86 -6.07 10.24
CA HIS A 86 16.18 -4.91 9.43
C HIS A 86 17.31 -4.05 9.98
N GLU A 87 17.51 -4.03 11.30
CA GLU A 87 18.59 -3.32 11.97
C GLU A 87 19.22 -4.24 13.04
N PRO A 88 19.91 -5.32 12.63
CA PRO A 88 20.55 -6.25 13.57
C PRO A 88 21.66 -5.59 14.39
N GLU A 89 22.31 -4.58 13.80
CA GLU A 89 23.23 -3.67 14.48
C GLU A 89 22.76 -2.24 14.24
N GLN A 90 22.86 -1.38 15.26
CA GLN A 90 22.40 0.01 15.15
C GLN A 90 23.06 0.73 13.95
N GLY A 91 22.23 1.31 13.10
CA GLY A 91 22.63 1.99 11.87
C GLY A 91 23.02 1.08 10.70
N LYS A 92 23.00 -0.26 10.87
CA LYS A 92 23.28 -1.21 9.78
C LYS A 92 21.98 -1.86 9.31
N PHE A 93 21.49 -1.41 8.16
CA PHE A 93 20.22 -1.87 7.63
C PHE A 93 20.34 -3.07 6.68
N ASN A 94 19.40 -4.02 6.77
CA ASN A 94 19.30 -5.16 5.87
C ASN A 94 17.91 -5.24 5.24
N PHE A 95 17.84 -5.14 3.91
CA PHE A 95 16.62 -5.30 3.11
C PHE A 95 16.83 -6.29 1.96
N GLU A 96 17.74 -7.24 2.12
CA GLU A 96 18.10 -8.19 1.06
C GLU A 96 17.35 -9.52 1.18
N GLY A 97 17.25 -10.24 0.06
CA GLY A 97 16.74 -11.61 -0.01
C GLY A 97 15.32 -11.75 0.59
N PRO A 98 15.12 -12.61 1.61
CA PRO A 98 13.80 -12.80 2.25
C PRO A 98 13.34 -11.59 3.07
N TYR A 99 14.19 -10.59 3.28
CA TYR A 99 13.87 -9.38 4.04
C TYR A 99 13.63 -8.17 3.13
N ASP A 100 13.51 -8.38 1.82
CA ASP A 100 13.22 -7.31 0.87
C ASP A 100 11.76 -6.83 0.98
N LEU A 101 11.54 -5.94 1.94
CA LEU A 101 10.26 -5.28 2.19
C LEU A 101 9.79 -4.49 0.95
N VAL A 102 10.72 -3.87 0.22
CA VAL A 102 10.38 -3.05 -0.96
C VAL A 102 9.81 -3.93 -2.06
N LYS A 103 10.48 -5.04 -2.38
CA LYS A 103 9.99 -6.04 -3.34
C LYS A 103 8.63 -6.58 -2.92
N PHE A 104 8.45 -6.94 -1.65
CA PHE A 104 7.16 -7.42 -1.15
C PHE A 104 6.02 -6.41 -1.37
N ILE A 105 6.25 -5.13 -1.03
CA ILE A 105 5.25 -4.07 -1.21
C ILE A 105 4.98 -3.81 -2.70
N LYS A 106 6.01 -3.83 -3.55
CA LYS A 106 5.84 -3.72 -5.02
C LYS A 106 4.96 -4.84 -5.55
N THR A 107 5.17 -6.08 -5.12
CA THR A 107 4.33 -7.22 -5.51
C THR A 107 2.86 -7.06 -5.08
N ILE A 108 2.59 -6.46 -3.92
CA ILE A 108 1.22 -6.10 -3.50
C ILE A 108 0.61 -5.10 -4.48
N GLY A 109 1.35 -4.05 -4.85
CA GLY A 109 0.94 -3.04 -5.82
C GLY A 109 0.72 -3.60 -7.24
N GLU A 110 1.57 -4.54 -7.69
CA GLU A 110 1.44 -5.34 -8.92
C GLU A 110 0.12 -6.09 -9.01
N ASN A 111 -0.39 -6.52 -7.86
CA ASN A 111 -1.69 -7.16 -7.76
C ASN A 111 -2.85 -6.16 -7.59
N GLY A 112 -2.60 -4.85 -7.63
CA GLY A 112 -3.62 -3.82 -7.47
C GLY A 112 -4.27 -3.82 -6.08
N MET A 113 -3.53 -4.27 -5.07
CA MET A 113 -3.97 -4.31 -3.67
C MET A 113 -3.31 -3.18 -2.88
N PHE A 114 -3.93 -2.81 -1.75
CA PHE A 114 -3.32 -1.88 -0.79
C PHE A 114 -2.41 -2.62 0.19
N ALA A 115 -1.46 -1.89 0.78
CA ALA A 115 -0.62 -2.39 1.86
C ALA A 115 -0.88 -1.60 3.15
N THR A 116 -0.88 -2.29 4.29
CA THR A 116 -0.82 -1.66 5.61
C THR A 116 0.42 -2.15 6.35
N LEU A 117 1.32 -1.22 6.68
CA LEU A 117 2.55 -1.54 7.38
C LEU A 117 2.35 -1.29 8.88
N ARG A 118 2.61 -2.34 9.65
CA ARG A 118 2.72 -2.27 11.10
C ARG A 118 4.20 -2.24 11.45
N LEU A 119 4.73 -1.03 11.47
CA LEU A 119 6.13 -0.79 11.80
C LEU A 119 6.33 -1.03 13.28
N GLY A 120 7.43 -1.72 13.62
CA GLY A 120 7.85 -1.93 15.00
C GLY A 120 8.21 -0.63 15.72
N PRO A 121 8.89 -0.71 16.87
CA PRO A 121 9.91 -1.73 17.16
C PRO A 121 9.37 -3.02 17.79
N PHE A 122 8.23 -2.97 18.47
CA PHE A 122 7.59 -4.14 19.09
C PHE A 122 6.35 -4.56 18.29
N ILE A 123 6.33 -5.81 17.85
CA ILE A 123 5.23 -6.35 17.02
C ILE A 123 4.54 -7.56 17.63
N GLN A 124 5.13 -8.15 18.69
CA GLN A 124 4.77 -9.43 19.30
C GLN A 124 4.79 -10.58 18.29
N ALA A 125 3.83 -10.61 17.36
CA ALA A 125 3.77 -11.45 16.17
C ALA A 125 4.06 -12.93 16.40
N GLU A 126 4.05 -13.43 17.65
CA GLU A 126 4.55 -14.77 18.02
C GLU A 126 5.96 -15.04 17.44
N TRP A 127 6.75 -13.97 17.33
CA TRP A 127 8.18 -14.02 17.06
C TRP A 127 8.92 -14.21 18.37
N ASN A 128 10.11 -14.82 18.39
CA ASN A 128 10.84 -15.06 19.64
C ASN A 128 10.90 -13.78 20.49
N HIS A 129 10.33 -13.85 21.70
CA HIS A 129 10.12 -12.77 22.68
C HIS A 129 9.28 -11.56 22.24
N GLY A 130 8.64 -11.57 21.07
CA GLY A 130 7.89 -10.43 20.52
C GLY A 130 8.74 -9.30 19.94
N TYR A 131 10.04 -9.46 20.14
CA TYR A 131 11.23 -8.71 19.79
C TYR A 131 12.36 -9.68 20.16
N ASP A 132 13.36 -9.96 19.31
CA ASP A 132 14.66 -10.23 19.94
C ASP A 132 15.31 -8.87 20.04
N SER A 133 15.51 -8.43 21.28
CA SER A 133 16.05 -7.14 21.63
C SER A 133 17.28 -6.86 20.78
N ALA A 134 17.20 -5.86 19.90
CA ALA A 134 18.40 -5.10 19.60
C ALA A 134 18.75 -4.40 20.92
N PRO A 135 19.83 -4.77 21.63
CA PRO A 135 20.16 -4.20 22.94
C PRO A 135 20.32 -2.67 22.89
N CYS A 136 20.46 -2.07 21.70
CA CYS A 136 20.56 -0.63 21.51
C CYS A 136 19.24 0.14 21.76
N LEU A 137 18.07 -0.43 21.44
CA LEU A 137 16.79 0.28 21.59
C LEU A 137 16.30 0.35 23.04
N LEU A 138 16.81 -0.52 23.91
CA LEU A 138 16.48 -0.52 25.34
C LEU A 138 17.41 0.37 26.18
N SER A 139 18.46 0.97 25.60
CA SER A 139 19.47 1.74 26.35
C SER A 139 19.23 3.24 26.42
N SER A 140 18.19 3.76 25.75
CA SER A 140 17.83 5.17 25.80
C SER A 140 16.64 5.41 26.73
N ASP A 141 16.84 6.18 27.80
CA ASP A 141 15.87 6.59 28.84
C ASP A 141 14.64 7.39 28.35
N HIS A 142 14.34 7.33 27.05
CA HIS A 142 13.24 8.03 26.39
C HIS A 142 12.49 7.10 25.41
N PHE A 143 12.11 5.91 25.85
CA PHE A 143 11.25 5.05 25.05
C PHE A 143 9.77 5.38 25.28
N ILE A 144 9.23 6.25 24.42
CA ILE A 144 7.78 6.38 24.28
C ILE A 144 7.28 5.08 23.67
N PHE A 145 6.37 4.37 24.36
CA PHE A 145 5.58 3.29 23.79
C PHE A 145 4.76 3.85 22.62
N TYR A 146 5.31 3.80 21.40
CA TYR A 146 4.51 4.02 20.22
C TYR A 146 3.67 2.77 19.99
N PHE A 147 2.39 2.85 20.37
CA PHE A 147 1.38 1.92 19.87
C PHE A 147 1.51 1.82 18.36
N ALA A 148 1.55 0.59 17.83
CA ALA A 148 1.70 0.27 16.40
C ALA A 148 0.75 1.14 15.57
N THR A 149 1.27 2.25 15.05
CA THR A 149 0.51 3.16 14.23
C THR A 149 0.60 2.60 12.82
N SER A 150 -0.49 2.01 12.35
CA SER A 150 -0.59 1.52 10.98
C SER A 150 -0.34 2.70 10.04
N VAL A 151 0.80 2.68 9.33
CA VAL A 151 1.05 3.63 8.25
C VAL A 151 0.45 3.05 6.98
N TYR A 152 -0.55 3.74 6.44
CA TYR A 152 -1.14 3.42 5.14
C TYR A 152 -0.19 3.92 4.05
N LEU A 153 0.71 3.05 3.56
CA LEU A 153 1.55 3.38 2.42
C LEU A 153 0.75 3.16 1.13
N TYR A 154 0.34 4.25 0.48
CA TYR A 154 -0.18 4.22 -0.89
C TYR A 154 0.98 4.42 -1.86
N LEU A 155 1.43 3.34 -2.49
CA LEU A 155 2.43 3.41 -3.56
C LEU A 155 1.73 3.37 -4.92
N SER A 156 1.45 4.55 -5.43
CA SER A 156 1.22 4.74 -6.86
C SER A 156 2.54 4.46 -7.60
N TYR A 157 2.49 3.67 -8.67
CA TYR A 157 3.60 3.26 -9.55
C TYR A 157 4.55 4.39 -10.00
N THR A 158 4.15 5.64 -9.85
CA THR A 158 4.94 6.82 -10.25
C THR A 158 6.10 7.15 -9.29
N LEU A 159 6.10 6.67 -8.04
CA LEU A 159 7.10 7.08 -7.03
C LEU A 159 8.37 6.21 -6.95
N PHE A 160 8.43 5.10 -7.68
CA PHE A 160 9.56 4.15 -7.61
C PHE A 160 10.31 3.95 -8.94
N SER A 161 10.19 4.91 -9.86
CA SER A 161 10.90 4.91 -11.15
C SER A 161 12.07 5.92 -11.18
N MET A 162 12.67 6.21 -10.03
CA MET A 162 13.96 6.92 -9.92
C MET A 162 15.00 6.03 -9.28
#